data_AF-A0A954HTK6-F1
#
_entry.id   AF-A0A954HTK6-F1
#
_cell.length_a   1.000
_cell.length_b   1.000
_cell.length_c   1.000
_cell.angle_alpha   90.00
_cell.angle_beta   90.00
_cell.angle_gamma   90.00
#
_symmetry.space_group_name_H-M   'P 1'
#
loop_
_entity.id
_entity.type
_entity.pdbx_description
1 polymer ?
#
loop_
_entity_poly.entity_id
_entity_poly.type
_entity_poly.pdbx_seq_one_letter_code
_entity_poly.pdbx_strand_id
1 'polypeptide(L)'
;EALSEKLDATADYDYDDERGSGRLSGFFPYLITIAVVVFLLIFILRRMGGGAQQNLFALRNSKARLAEESSKVRFDDIGGCDEAREELMDIVQFLKSPQRWVDAGARLPRGVLLEGPPGCGKTLLARAVAGETQARFYYTSASEFVEMFIGVGPARVRDMFDTARKEAPAVLFIDEIDAIGRRRGSGTGFANEEREQTLNQILVSMDGFEPADSVVVIAATNRADILDKALVRAGRFDRRIRIDPLTAEQRVSVLKIHSRNKVIAGTVSFDDIAAQTDGFTGADLETLVNLAALLSVRRTGASGSKAEILPEDFRLALQKRTQQQSFDALDAVLFEATTQLAEPTGRAVVRATLLNDTQVEGDVVWVDPNFVKLRQQPDLSTCILPKTQIVKLEALSGTTTVSADELQVDRSLGDSPNFA
;
A
#
# COMPACT_ATOMS: atom_id res chain seq x y z
N GLU A 1 28.81 -87.72 34.27
CA GLU A 1 29.73 -86.94 35.13
C GLU A 1 29.93 -85.50 34.69
N ALA A 2 30.12 -85.16 33.41
CA ALA A 2 30.32 -83.76 32.98
C ALA A 2 29.06 -82.86 32.91
N LEU A 3 28.05 -83.08 33.77
CA LEU A 3 26.76 -82.36 33.73
C LEU A 3 26.09 -82.14 35.10
N SER A 4 26.77 -82.47 36.19
CA SER A 4 26.24 -82.40 37.57
C SER A 4 27.04 -81.46 38.50
N GLU A 5 28.17 -80.91 38.04
CA GLU A 5 29.12 -80.15 38.87
C GLU A 5 29.04 -78.62 38.67
N LYS A 6 27.93 -78.12 38.11
CA LYS A 6 27.69 -76.67 37.86
C LYS A 6 26.27 -76.21 38.17
N LEU A 7 25.55 -76.93 39.03
CA LEU A 7 24.19 -76.59 39.47
C LEU A 7 24.06 -76.37 40.99
N ASP A 8 24.92 -76.97 41.80
CA ASP A 8 24.96 -76.76 43.26
C ASP A 8 26.05 -75.76 43.67
N ALA A 9 25.78 -74.47 43.48
CA ALA A 9 26.59 -73.37 43.99
C ALA A 9 25.77 -72.08 44.21
N THR A 10 24.58 -72.21 44.81
CA THR A 10 23.73 -71.05 45.18
C THR A 10 24.23 -70.36 46.44
N ALA A 11 25.12 -69.37 46.25
CA ALA A 11 25.57 -68.40 47.26
C ALA A 11 26.32 -67.26 46.52
N ASP A 12 26.26 -66.00 46.91
CA ASP A 12 25.39 -65.30 47.88
C ASP A 12 25.48 -63.80 47.55
N TYR A 13 24.35 -63.09 47.53
CA TYR A 13 24.31 -61.62 47.43
C TYR A 13 23.03 -61.08 48.06
N ASP A 14 23.19 -60.67 49.31
CA ASP A 14 22.13 -60.17 50.20
C ASP A 14 21.49 -58.85 49.72
N TYR A 15 20.30 -58.54 50.25
CA TYR A 15 19.50 -57.36 49.90
C TYR A 15 19.13 -56.55 51.16
N ASP A 16 20.14 -55.91 51.78
CA ASP A 16 19.95 -55.06 52.95
C ASP A 16 19.27 -53.71 52.60
N ASP A 17 17.99 -53.57 52.98
CA ASP A 17 17.19 -52.34 52.82
C ASP A 17 17.46 -51.32 53.94
N GLU A 18 18.65 -50.69 53.94
CA GLU A 18 18.94 -49.53 54.79
C GLU A 18 18.12 -48.30 54.37
N ARG A 19 16.85 -48.25 54.83
CA ARG A 19 15.99 -47.06 54.83
C ARG A 19 16.49 -46.02 55.85
N GLY A 20 17.68 -45.47 55.61
CA GLY A 20 18.44 -44.69 56.58
C GLY A 20 18.06 -43.21 56.72
N SER A 21 18.12 -42.41 55.64
CA SER A 21 17.74 -40.99 55.68
C SER A 21 17.69 -40.29 54.31
N GLY A 22 17.01 -39.13 54.25
CA GLY A 22 17.51 -38.01 53.44
C GLY A 22 17.13 -37.92 51.95
N ARG A 23 16.15 -38.66 51.42
CA ARG A 23 15.71 -38.62 50.00
C ARG A 23 15.29 -37.24 49.45
N LEU A 24 15.21 -36.22 50.30
CA LEU A 24 14.97 -34.79 49.97
C LEU A 24 16.24 -34.03 49.55
N SER A 25 17.45 -34.49 49.90
CA SER A 25 18.70 -33.75 49.68
C SER A 25 18.99 -33.46 48.21
N GLY A 26 18.66 -34.40 47.32
CA GLY A 26 18.85 -34.26 45.87
C GLY A 26 17.99 -33.18 45.21
N PHE A 27 16.87 -32.76 45.82
CA PHE A 27 16.00 -31.71 45.29
C PHE A 27 16.42 -30.29 45.72
N PHE A 28 17.20 -30.18 46.80
CA PHE A 28 17.66 -28.90 47.34
C PHE A 28 18.45 -28.02 46.34
N PRO A 29 19.42 -28.53 45.54
CA PRO A 29 20.10 -27.71 44.53
C PRO A 29 19.16 -27.22 43.42
N TYR A 30 18.18 -28.04 43.00
CA TYR A 30 17.19 -27.61 42.01
C TYR A 30 16.25 -26.55 42.56
N LEU A 31 15.81 -26.66 43.82
CA LEU A 31 15.03 -25.64 44.51
C LEU A 31 15.80 -24.32 44.64
N ILE A 32 17.10 -24.35 44.95
CA ILE A 32 17.96 -23.15 44.94
C ILE A 32 18.04 -22.56 43.53
N THR A 33 18.22 -23.38 42.49
CA THR A 33 18.31 -22.90 41.12
C THR A 33 17.00 -22.24 40.65
N ILE A 34 15.85 -22.85 40.96
CA ILE A 34 14.52 -22.29 40.70
C ILE A 34 14.32 -21.00 41.51
N ALA A 35 14.70 -20.97 42.79
CA ALA A 35 14.60 -19.78 43.63
C ALA A 35 15.48 -18.63 43.12
N VAL A 36 16.68 -18.90 42.61
CA VAL A 36 17.56 -17.90 41.99
C VAL A 36 16.97 -17.41 40.66
N VAL A 37 16.44 -18.29 39.81
CA VAL A 37 15.77 -17.87 38.56
C VAL A 37 14.52 -17.04 38.83
N VAL A 38 13.68 -17.44 39.79
CA VAL A 38 12.48 -16.69 40.19
C VAL A 38 12.86 -15.36 40.86
N PHE A 39 13.89 -15.33 41.71
CA PHE A 39 14.40 -14.10 42.30
C PHE A 39 14.96 -13.15 41.23
N LEU A 40 15.73 -13.66 40.26
CA LEU A 40 16.28 -12.88 39.15
C LEU A 40 15.17 -12.36 38.22
N LEU A 41 14.14 -13.17 37.96
CA LEU A 41 12.94 -12.76 37.23
C LEU A 41 12.19 -11.64 37.97
N ILE A 42 11.96 -11.79 39.28
CA ILE A 42 11.32 -10.76 40.12
C ILE A 42 12.18 -9.50 40.23
N PHE A 43 13.51 -9.63 40.25
CA PHE A 43 14.46 -8.52 40.27
C PHE A 43 14.46 -7.75 38.94
N ILE A 44 14.44 -8.46 37.81
CA ILE A 44 14.30 -7.86 36.47
C ILE A 44 12.92 -7.19 36.33
N LEU A 45 11.83 -7.85 36.74
CA LEU A 45 10.48 -7.27 36.72
C LEU A 45 10.37 -6.02 37.60
N ARG A 46 10.96 -6.03 38.81
CA ARG A 46 11.02 -4.84 39.69
C ARG A 46 11.91 -3.73 39.11
N ARG A 47 12.98 -4.06 38.39
CA ARG A 47 13.86 -3.09 37.71
C ARG A 47 13.23 -2.52 36.43
N MET A 48 12.39 -3.30 35.75
CA MET A 48 11.63 -2.89 34.56
C MET A 48 10.29 -2.22 34.89
N GLY A 49 9.78 -2.37 36.12
CA GLY A 49 8.47 -1.90 36.56
C GLY A 49 8.24 -0.39 36.50
N GLY A 50 9.28 0.42 36.30
CA GLY A 50 9.15 1.86 36.01
C GLY A 50 8.97 2.21 34.53
N GLY A 51 9.42 1.35 33.60
CA GLY A 51 9.51 1.69 32.16
C GLY A 51 8.68 0.79 31.24
N ALA A 52 8.61 -0.52 31.50
CA ALA A 52 7.88 -1.45 30.63
C ALA A 52 6.38 -1.16 30.59
N GLN A 53 5.78 -0.78 31.73
CA GLN A 53 4.38 -0.41 31.81
C GLN A 53 4.10 0.95 31.14
N GLN A 54 5.01 1.93 31.24
CA GLN A 54 4.87 3.19 30.49
C GLN A 54 4.93 2.94 28.98
N ASN A 55 5.84 2.09 28.50
CA ASN A 55 5.91 1.76 27.06
C ASN A 55 4.65 1.04 26.56
N LEU A 56 4.05 0.14 27.34
CA LEU A 56 2.76 -0.49 26.99
C LEU A 56 1.61 0.53 26.93
N PHE A 57 1.53 1.48 27.88
CA PHE A 57 0.52 2.54 27.86
C PHE A 57 0.77 3.58 26.74
N ALA A 58 2.02 3.86 26.39
CA ALA A 58 2.39 4.71 25.27
C ALA A 58 1.96 4.10 23.92
N LEU A 59 2.09 2.77 23.77
CA LEU A 59 1.64 2.03 22.59
C LEU A 59 0.11 2.04 22.43
N ARG A 60 -0.65 2.17 23.54
CA ARG A 60 -2.11 2.35 23.51
C ARG A 60 -2.53 3.76 23.09
N ASN A 61 -1.75 4.79 23.42
CA ASN A 61 -2.10 6.19 23.12
C ASN A 61 -1.85 6.52 21.64
N SER A 62 -2.74 6.01 20.79
CA SER A 62 -2.77 6.28 19.36
C SER A 62 -3.04 7.76 19.09
N LYS A 63 -1.97 8.54 18.93
CA LYS A 63 -2.04 9.86 18.31
C LYS A 63 -2.32 9.70 16.81
N ALA A 64 -3.59 9.44 16.49
CA ALA A 64 -4.13 9.81 15.18
C ALA A 64 -3.70 11.27 14.92
N ARG A 65 -2.96 11.50 13.84
CA ARG A 65 -2.35 12.81 13.59
C ARG A 65 -3.47 13.80 13.25
N LEU A 66 -3.85 14.62 14.24
CA LEU A 66 -4.51 15.89 13.99
C LEU A 66 -3.67 16.64 12.96
N ALA A 67 -4.19 16.74 11.74
CA ALA A 67 -3.48 17.36 10.65
C ALA A 67 -3.53 18.88 10.84
N GLU A 68 -2.55 19.45 11.54
CA GLU A 68 -2.47 20.89 11.83
C GLU A 68 -2.48 21.76 10.56
N GLU A 69 -2.14 21.19 9.40
CA GLU A 69 -2.19 21.85 8.08
C GLU A 69 -3.51 21.68 7.30
N SER A 70 -4.50 20.97 7.84
CA SER A 70 -5.75 20.62 7.14
C SER A 70 -6.61 21.81 6.72
N SER A 71 -6.40 22.99 7.31
CA SER A 71 -7.15 24.22 7.07
C SER A 71 -6.80 24.97 5.77
N LYS A 72 -5.81 24.50 4.99
CA LYS A 72 -5.25 25.25 3.83
C LYS A 72 -5.86 24.92 2.47
N VAL A 73 -6.32 23.70 2.23
CA VAL A 73 -6.73 23.23 0.88
C VAL A 73 -8.22 23.44 0.68
N ARG A 74 -8.60 24.06 -0.44
CA ARG A 74 -10.01 24.29 -0.84
C ARG A 74 -10.36 23.55 -2.12
N PHE A 75 -11.65 23.51 -2.48
CA PHE A 75 -12.06 22.96 -3.77
C PHE A 75 -11.51 23.75 -4.97
N ASP A 76 -11.25 25.05 -4.80
CA ASP A 76 -10.62 25.92 -5.80
C ASP A 76 -9.13 25.59 -6.07
N ASP A 77 -8.53 24.71 -5.25
CA ASP A 77 -7.18 24.19 -5.43
C ASP A 77 -7.16 22.79 -6.07
N ILE A 78 -8.32 22.25 -6.48
CA ILE A 78 -8.47 20.92 -7.09
C ILE A 78 -9.21 21.07 -8.42
N GLY A 79 -8.51 20.77 -9.52
CA GLY A 79 -9.08 20.77 -10.87
C GLY A 79 -9.53 19.38 -11.32
N GLY A 80 -10.54 19.32 -12.19
CA GLY A 80 -10.91 18.08 -12.87
C GLY A 80 -11.58 17.02 -12.00
N CYS A 81 -12.40 17.45 -11.05
CA CYS A 81 -13.16 16.59 -10.13
C CYS A 81 -14.53 17.22 -9.87
N ASP A 82 -15.15 17.83 -10.87
CA ASP A 82 -16.29 18.75 -10.69
C ASP A 82 -17.58 17.99 -10.34
N GLU A 83 -17.79 16.81 -10.91
CA GLU A 83 -18.86 15.86 -10.58
C GLU A 83 -18.71 15.33 -9.14
N ALA A 84 -17.47 14.98 -8.77
CA ALA A 84 -17.14 14.55 -7.41
C ALA A 84 -17.28 15.69 -6.40
N ARG A 85 -16.98 16.94 -6.80
CA ARG A 85 -17.16 18.15 -5.99
C ARG A 85 -18.65 18.42 -5.72
N GLU A 86 -19.53 18.18 -6.69
CA GLU A 86 -20.97 18.34 -6.51
C GLU A 86 -21.54 17.32 -5.50
N GLU A 87 -21.25 16.02 -5.66
CA GLU A 87 -21.65 14.98 -4.68
C GLU A 87 -21.06 15.24 -3.27
N LEU A 88 -19.83 15.77 -3.17
CA LEU A 88 -19.23 16.15 -1.89
C LEU A 88 -19.80 17.45 -1.29
N MET A 89 -20.50 18.27 -2.07
CA MET A 89 -21.06 19.55 -1.61
C MET A 89 -22.23 19.36 -0.63
N ASP A 90 -23.02 18.30 -0.76
CA ASP A 90 -24.07 17.92 0.20
C ASP A 90 -23.47 17.68 1.60
N ILE A 91 -22.31 17.02 1.66
CA ILE A 91 -21.57 16.74 2.90
C ILE A 91 -21.07 18.05 3.52
N VAL A 92 -20.53 18.95 2.70
CA VAL A 92 -20.08 20.28 3.13
C VAL A 92 -21.25 21.12 3.68
N GLN A 93 -22.43 21.04 3.05
CA GLN A 93 -23.64 21.70 3.54
C GLN A 93 -24.17 21.09 4.85
N PHE A 94 -24.07 19.77 5.01
CA PHE A 94 -24.43 19.11 6.28
C PHE A 94 -23.50 19.51 7.42
N LEU A 95 -22.17 19.39 7.25
CA LEU A 95 -21.19 19.75 8.27
C LEU A 95 -21.27 21.24 8.68
N LYS A 96 -21.73 22.12 7.77
CA LYS A 96 -22.00 23.54 8.06
C LYS A 96 -23.34 23.81 8.76
N SER A 97 -24.32 22.92 8.68
CA SER A 97 -25.69 23.14 9.17
C SER A 97 -26.47 21.82 9.38
N PRO A 98 -26.03 20.93 10.28
CA PRO A 98 -26.55 19.56 10.37
C PRO A 98 -28.04 19.54 10.77
N GLN A 99 -28.43 20.46 11.65
CA GLN A 99 -29.81 20.61 12.14
C GLN A 99 -30.84 20.74 11.01
N ARG A 100 -30.54 21.51 9.96
CA ARG A 100 -31.44 21.71 8.80
C ARG A 100 -31.81 20.41 8.09
N TRP A 101 -30.90 19.43 8.07
CA TRP A 101 -31.14 18.12 7.45
C TRP A 101 -31.93 17.20 8.38
N VAL A 102 -31.64 17.23 9.68
CA VAL A 102 -32.39 16.51 10.72
C VAL A 102 -33.85 16.98 10.78
N ASP A 103 -34.08 18.29 10.79
CA ASP A 103 -35.41 18.90 10.83
C ASP A 103 -36.22 18.61 9.55
N ALA A 104 -35.54 18.42 8.41
CA ALA A 104 -36.14 17.98 7.15
C ALA A 104 -36.39 16.45 7.09
N GLY A 105 -36.02 15.69 8.12
CA GLY A 105 -36.11 14.23 8.15
C GLY A 105 -35.12 13.51 7.22
N ALA A 106 -34.16 14.23 6.64
CA ALA A 106 -33.21 13.69 5.68
C ALA A 106 -32.10 12.90 6.39
N ARG A 107 -31.89 11.65 5.97
CA ARG A 107 -30.76 10.83 6.43
C ARG A 107 -29.58 11.05 5.47
N LEU A 108 -28.57 11.79 5.91
CA LEU A 108 -27.31 11.87 5.18
C LEU A 108 -26.55 10.53 5.21
N PRO A 109 -25.71 10.26 4.19
CA PRO A 109 -24.79 9.12 4.20
C PRO A 109 -23.79 9.25 5.35
N ARG A 110 -23.49 8.13 6.00
CA ARG A 110 -22.57 8.07 7.14
C ARG A 110 -21.11 7.91 6.72
N GLY A 111 -20.92 7.27 5.57
CA GLY A 111 -19.63 6.97 4.97
C GLY A 111 -19.65 7.22 3.47
N VAL A 112 -18.61 7.87 2.96
CA VAL A 112 -18.43 8.12 1.52
C VAL A 112 -17.16 7.42 1.06
N LEU A 113 -17.29 6.53 0.06
CA LEU A 113 -16.16 5.82 -0.53
C LEU A 113 -15.74 6.51 -1.84
N LEU A 114 -14.51 7.04 -1.85
CA LEU A 114 -13.86 7.61 -3.03
C LEU A 114 -13.14 6.50 -3.80
N GLU A 115 -13.60 6.26 -5.02
CA GLU A 115 -13.10 5.19 -5.90
C GLU A 115 -12.44 5.80 -7.14
N GLY A 116 -11.27 5.31 -7.53
CA GLY A 116 -10.61 5.75 -8.76
C GLY A 116 -9.13 5.38 -8.78
N PRO A 117 -8.40 5.68 -9.88
CA PRO A 117 -6.98 5.38 -9.99
C PRO A 117 -6.12 6.03 -8.88
N PRO A 118 -4.90 5.54 -8.63
CA PRO A 118 -3.90 6.30 -7.89
C PRO A 118 -3.61 7.63 -8.61
N GLY A 119 -3.20 8.66 -7.88
CA GLY A 119 -2.89 9.98 -8.46
C GLY A 119 -4.10 10.88 -8.80
N CYS A 120 -5.34 10.35 -8.79
CA CYS A 120 -6.58 11.11 -9.02
C CYS A 120 -7.09 11.92 -7.81
N GLY A 121 -6.20 12.49 -6.99
CA GLY A 121 -6.56 13.51 -5.99
C GLY A 121 -7.50 13.09 -4.82
N LYS A 122 -7.84 11.81 -4.63
CA LYS A 122 -8.77 11.32 -3.57
C LYS A 122 -8.50 11.93 -2.19
N THR A 123 -7.25 11.88 -1.74
CA THR A 123 -6.77 12.41 -0.45
C THR A 123 -6.84 13.94 -0.37
N LEU A 124 -6.76 14.64 -1.51
CA LEU A 124 -6.92 16.10 -1.58
C LEU A 124 -8.40 16.49 -1.51
N LEU A 125 -9.30 15.78 -2.19
CA LEU A 125 -10.75 16.03 -2.13
C LEU A 125 -11.28 15.90 -0.70
N ALA A 126 -10.86 14.87 0.04
CA ALA A 126 -11.24 14.70 1.44
C ALA A 126 -10.69 15.84 2.35
N ARG A 127 -9.48 16.35 2.06
CA ARG A 127 -8.94 17.54 2.74
C ARG A 127 -9.73 18.81 2.40
N ALA A 128 -10.15 18.98 1.14
CA ALA A 128 -10.97 20.12 0.73
C ALA A 128 -12.35 20.14 1.39
N VAL A 129 -12.99 18.98 1.61
CA VAL A 129 -14.24 18.90 2.39
C VAL A 129 -14.05 19.45 3.81
N ALA A 130 -12.93 19.12 4.48
CA ALA A 130 -12.60 19.68 5.79
C ALA A 130 -12.21 21.17 5.73
N GLY A 131 -11.43 21.59 4.72
CA GLY A 131 -11.04 22.99 4.52
C GLY A 131 -12.24 23.91 4.24
N GLU A 132 -13.23 23.44 3.49
CA GLU A 132 -14.47 24.19 3.21
C GLU A 132 -15.39 24.30 4.43
N THR A 133 -15.41 23.29 5.29
CA THR A 133 -16.27 23.24 6.49
C THR A 133 -15.59 23.80 7.75
N GLN A 134 -14.26 23.94 7.71
CA GLN A 134 -13.38 24.18 8.86
C GLN A 134 -13.49 23.10 9.95
N ALA A 135 -13.98 21.90 9.60
CA ALA A 135 -14.08 20.74 10.47
C ALA A 135 -12.69 20.15 10.82
N ARG A 136 -12.61 19.40 11.92
CA ARG A 136 -11.38 18.66 12.26
C ARG A 136 -11.12 17.55 11.24
N PHE A 137 -9.95 17.56 10.61
CA PHE A 137 -9.53 16.48 9.70
C PHE A 137 -8.61 15.48 10.43
N TYR A 138 -9.08 14.24 10.54
CA TYR A 138 -8.26 13.10 10.97
C TYR A 138 -7.85 12.29 9.75
N TYR A 139 -6.57 11.96 9.65
CA TYR A 139 -6.00 11.14 8.58
C TYR A 139 -5.37 9.87 9.15
N THR A 140 -5.63 8.75 8.48
CA THR A 140 -4.94 7.46 8.67
C THR A 140 -4.89 6.70 7.34
N SER A 141 -3.86 5.89 7.09
CA SER A 141 -3.94 4.83 6.08
C SER A 141 -4.46 3.57 6.77
N ALA A 142 -5.34 2.82 6.11
CA ALA A 142 -5.85 1.56 6.65
C ALA A 142 -4.75 0.52 6.91
N SER A 143 -3.59 0.65 6.23
CA SER A 143 -2.40 -0.15 6.52
C SER A 143 -1.84 0.06 7.93
N GLU A 144 -2.04 1.25 8.53
CA GLU A 144 -1.63 1.58 9.90
C GLU A 144 -2.41 0.80 10.96
N PHE A 145 -3.49 0.09 10.61
CA PHE A 145 -4.22 -0.77 11.55
C PHE A 145 -3.80 -2.24 11.49
N VAL A 146 -2.83 -2.62 10.65
CA VAL A 146 -2.37 -4.01 10.50
C VAL A 146 -1.13 -4.23 11.35
N GLU A 147 -1.31 -4.75 12.56
CA GLU A 147 -0.26 -4.86 13.57
C GLU A 147 0.09 -6.32 13.90
N MET A 148 1.31 -6.57 14.41
CA MET A 148 1.71 -7.92 14.86
C MET A 148 0.99 -8.37 16.14
N PHE A 149 0.26 -7.48 16.81
CA PHE A 149 -0.38 -7.71 18.10
C PHE A 149 -1.91 -7.66 17.97
N ILE A 150 -2.54 -8.82 18.10
CA ILE A 150 -4.00 -9.00 18.04
C ILE A 150 -4.69 -8.01 18.99
N GLY A 151 -5.69 -7.29 18.49
CA GLY A 151 -6.47 -6.31 19.26
C GLY A 151 -5.90 -4.87 19.28
N VAL A 152 -4.68 -4.62 18.80
CA VAL A 152 -4.14 -3.25 18.70
C VAL A 152 -4.83 -2.45 17.59
N GLY A 153 -4.99 -3.01 16.39
CA GLY A 153 -5.75 -2.39 15.29
C GLY A 153 -7.18 -1.99 15.71
N PRO A 154 -8.01 -2.91 16.27
CA PRO A 154 -9.35 -2.58 16.77
C PRO A 154 -9.38 -1.52 17.88
N ALA A 155 -8.39 -1.51 18.79
CA ALA A 155 -8.30 -0.47 19.81
C ALA A 155 -8.03 0.92 19.18
N ARG A 156 -7.08 0.99 18.25
CA ARG A 156 -6.72 2.21 17.50
C ARG A 156 -7.90 2.76 16.69
N VAL A 157 -8.70 1.88 16.06
CA VAL A 157 -9.95 2.27 15.38
C VAL A 157 -10.93 2.91 16.36
N ARG A 158 -11.16 2.29 17.53
CA ARG A 158 -12.12 2.81 18.52
C ARG A 158 -11.68 4.16 19.08
N ASP A 159 -10.42 4.27 19.51
CA ASP A 159 -9.86 5.51 20.07
C ASP A 159 -9.92 6.67 19.06
N MET A 160 -9.72 6.40 17.76
CA MET A 160 -9.85 7.39 16.69
C MET A 160 -11.30 7.87 16.52
N PHE A 161 -12.28 6.96 16.42
CA PHE A 161 -13.70 7.33 16.28
C PHE A 161 -14.22 8.08 17.52
N ASP A 162 -13.85 7.61 18.72
CA ASP A 162 -14.18 8.28 19.99
C ASP A 162 -13.47 9.62 20.19
N THR A 163 -12.40 9.90 19.45
CA THR A 163 -11.76 11.22 19.42
C THR A 163 -12.48 12.15 18.44
N ALA A 164 -12.77 11.67 17.23
CA ALA A 164 -13.51 12.44 16.23
C ALA A 164 -14.91 12.89 16.72
N ARG A 165 -15.61 12.04 17.48
CA ARG A 165 -16.88 12.39 18.16
C ARG A 165 -16.73 13.53 19.17
N LYS A 166 -15.61 13.61 19.90
CA LYS A 166 -15.37 14.62 20.95
C LYS A 166 -14.97 15.99 20.40
N GLU A 167 -14.39 16.02 19.20
CA GLU A 167 -13.99 17.27 18.52
C GLU A 167 -14.86 17.56 17.27
N ALA A 168 -16.11 17.09 17.26
CA ALA A 168 -17.05 17.36 16.19
C ALA A 168 -17.35 18.87 16.04
N PRO A 169 -17.58 19.40 14.82
CA PRO A 169 -17.69 18.68 13.55
C PRO A 169 -16.33 18.16 13.03
N ALA A 170 -16.32 16.93 12.54
CA ALA A 170 -15.10 16.23 12.13
C ALA A 170 -15.27 15.40 10.84
N VAL A 171 -14.20 15.36 10.05
CA VAL A 171 -14.02 14.50 8.89
C VAL A 171 -12.96 13.47 9.23
N LEU A 172 -13.34 12.19 9.22
CA LEU A 172 -12.46 11.06 9.50
C LEU A 172 -12.10 10.40 8.17
N PHE A 173 -10.86 10.57 7.71
CA PHE A 173 -10.39 10.04 6.43
C PHE A 173 -9.51 8.80 6.59
N ILE A 174 -9.89 7.72 5.88
CA ILE A 174 -9.19 6.43 5.84
C ILE A 174 -8.69 6.19 4.39
N ASP A 175 -7.40 6.36 4.14
CA ASP A 175 -6.82 5.99 2.84
C ASP A 175 -6.60 4.48 2.72
N GLU A 176 -6.46 3.98 1.49
CA GLU A 176 -6.09 2.59 1.17
C GLU A 176 -6.95 1.51 1.86
N ILE A 177 -8.27 1.73 1.99
CA ILE A 177 -9.16 0.86 2.78
C ILE A 177 -9.17 -0.62 2.32
N ASP A 178 -8.75 -0.89 1.08
CA ASP A 178 -8.56 -2.24 0.55
C ASP A 178 -7.43 -3.06 1.22
N ALA A 179 -6.54 -2.44 2.02
CA ALA A 179 -5.54 -3.15 2.83
C ALA A 179 -6.17 -4.08 3.90
N ILE A 180 -7.31 -3.66 4.47
CA ILE A 180 -8.08 -4.39 5.49
C ILE A 180 -9.47 -4.80 5.02
N GLY A 181 -10.04 -4.07 4.05
CA GLY A 181 -11.38 -4.28 3.51
C GLY A 181 -11.50 -5.32 2.39
N ARG A 182 -10.41 -6.02 2.04
CA ARG A 182 -10.41 -7.05 1.00
C ARG A 182 -11.30 -8.24 1.38
N ARG A 183 -12.08 -8.76 0.42
CA ARG A 183 -12.90 -9.97 0.59
C ARG A 183 -12.08 -11.16 1.09
N ARG A 184 -12.72 -11.96 1.95
CA ARG A 184 -12.22 -13.25 2.44
C ARG A 184 -11.74 -14.14 1.29
N GLY A 185 -10.48 -14.55 1.37
CA GLY A 185 -9.90 -15.65 0.59
C GLY A 185 -9.50 -16.79 1.52
N SER A 186 -9.27 -17.98 0.97
CA SER A 186 -8.98 -19.22 1.73
C SER A 186 -7.56 -19.29 2.32
N GLY A 187 -7.04 -18.19 2.86
CA GLY A 187 -5.74 -18.12 3.51
C GLY A 187 -5.86 -18.40 5.02
N THR A 188 -5.48 -19.59 5.46
CA THR A 188 -5.31 -19.92 6.88
C THR A 188 -4.05 -19.24 7.43
N GLY A 189 -4.21 -18.16 8.20
CA GLY A 189 -3.08 -17.47 8.85
C GLY A 189 -3.52 -16.34 9.77
N PHE A 190 -2.82 -16.17 10.90
CA PHE A 190 -3.18 -15.23 11.98
C PHE A 190 -3.30 -13.75 11.52
N ALA A 191 -2.52 -13.34 10.52
CA ALA A 191 -2.58 -11.98 9.94
C ALA A 191 -3.85 -11.69 9.11
N ASN A 192 -4.77 -12.66 8.96
CA ASN A 192 -6.09 -12.44 8.39
C ASN A 192 -7.14 -12.19 9.48
N GLU A 193 -7.02 -12.86 10.63
CA GLU A 193 -7.92 -12.72 11.78
C GLU A 193 -7.85 -11.31 12.39
N GLU A 194 -6.65 -10.77 12.55
CA GLU A 194 -6.42 -9.40 13.06
C GLU A 194 -7.05 -8.35 12.14
N ARG A 195 -6.87 -8.48 10.81
CA ARG A 195 -7.46 -7.58 9.82
C ARG A 195 -8.98 -7.68 9.75
N GLU A 196 -9.53 -8.89 9.85
CA GLU A 196 -10.98 -9.06 9.97
C GLU A 196 -11.52 -8.45 11.28
N GLN A 197 -10.80 -8.56 12.40
CA GLN A 197 -11.21 -7.94 13.67
C GLN A 197 -11.19 -6.40 13.56
N THR A 198 -10.16 -5.83 12.95
CA THR A 198 -10.04 -4.39 12.65
C THR A 198 -11.18 -3.91 11.75
N LEU A 199 -11.43 -4.61 10.64
CA LEU A 199 -12.51 -4.31 9.70
C LEU A 199 -13.88 -4.33 10.41
N ASN A 200 -14.17 -5.38 11.18
CA ASN A 200 -15.41 -5.47 11.94
C ASN A 200 -15.55 -4.35 12.99
N GLN A 201 -14.46 -3.89 13.61
CA GLN A 201 -14.51 -2.75 14.51
C GLN A 201 -14.80 -1.43 13.78
N ILE A 202 -14.29 -1.21 12.57
CA ILE A 202 -14.68 -0.04 11.75
C ILE A 202 -16.19 -0.09 11.48
N LEU A 203 -16.70 -1.24 11.03
CA LEU A 203 -18.12 -1.43 10.73
C LEU A 203 -19.01 -1.16 11.95
N VAL A 204 -18.66 -1.70 13.13
CA VAL A 204 -19.38 -1.45 14.39
C VAL A 204 -19.31 0.03 14.81
N SER A 205 -18.16 0.69 14.61
CA SER A 205 -18.03 2.12 14.94
C SER A 205 -18.82 3.02 13.98
N MET A 206 -18.97 2.66 12.70
CA MET A 206 -19.81 3.36 11.73
C MET A 206 -21.31 3.16 12.02
N ASP A 207 -21.72 1.91 12.27
CA ASP A 207 -23.10 1.58 12.63
C ASP A 207 -23.53 2.29 13.94
N GLY A 208 -22.56 2.53 14.85
CA GLY A 208 -22.71 3.18 16.16
C GLY A 208 -22.57 4.71 16.20
N PHE A 209 -22.59 5.41 15.06
CA PHE A 209 -22.79 6.87 15.04
C PHE A 209 -24.28 7.24 15.12
N GLU A 210 -24.61 8.43 15.60
CA GLU A 210 -25.92 9.06 15.42
C GLU A 210 -25.82 10.28 14.48
N PRO A 211 -26.89 10.68 13.76
CA PRO A 211 -26.84 11.89 12.92
C PRO A 211 -26.47 13.17 13.67
N ALA A 212 -26.70 13.20 14.99
CA ALA A 212 -26.31 14.30 15.86
C ALA A 212 -24.78 14.39 16.12
N ASP A 213 -24.03 13.29 15.98
CA ASP A 213 -22.58 13.27 16.25
C ASP A 213 -21.79 14.23 15.34
N SER A 214 -22.35 14.65 14.19
CA SER A 214 -21.73 15.60 13.25
C SER A 214 -20.33 15.19 12.77
N VAL A 215 -20.07 13.88 12.72
CA VAL A 215 -18.88 13.25 12.14
C VAL A 215 -19.24 12.63 10.80
N VAL A 216 -18.38 12.77 9.79
CA VAL A 216 -18.49 12.07 8.50
C VAL A 216 -17.23 11.25 8.27
N VAL A 217 -17.41 9.99 7.87
CA VAL A 217 -16.30 9.11 7.45
C VAL A 217 -16.13 9.21 5.94
N ILE A 218 -14.91 9.41 5.47
CA ILE A 218 -14.54 9.33 4.06
C ILE A 218 -13.46 8.25 3.93
N ALA A 219 -13.65 7.28 3.05
CA ALA A 219 -12.62 6.29 2.74
C ALA A 219 -12.17 6.44 1.29
N ALA A 220 -10.91 6.09 1.01
CA ALA A 220 -10.38 6.02 -0.35
C ALA A 220 -9.89 4.61 -0.69
N THR A 221 -10.06 4.22 -1.96
CA THR A 221 -9.53 2.97 -2.50
C THR A 221 -9.02 3.16 -3.93
N ASN A 222 -8.02 2.36 -4.30
CA ASN A 222 -7.64 2.16 -5.70
C ASN A 222 -8.36 0.95 -6.33
N ARG A 223 -9.05 0.12 -5.52
CA ARG A 223 -9.48 -1.24 -5.86
C ARG A 223 -10.84 -1.61 -5.25
N ALA A 224 -11.90 -0.94 -5.72
CA ALA A 224 -13.27 -1.26 -5.31
C ALA A 224 -13.73 -2.67 -5.75
N ASP A 225 -13.03 -3.32 -6.68
CA ASP A 225 -13.28 -4.68 -7.16
C ASP A 225 -13.12 -5.73 -6.04
N ILE A 226 -12.07 -5.59 -5.21
CA ILE A 226 -11.71 -6.57 -4.17
C ILE A 226 -12.36 -6.29 -2.80
N LEU A 227 -13.02 -5.13 -2.61
CA LEU A 227 -13.63 -4.76 -1.33
C LEU A 227 -14.81 -5.64 -0.93
N ASP A 228 -14.94 -5.93 0.36
CA ASP A 228 -16.10 -6.61 0.92
C ASP A 228 -17.37 -5.79 0.72
N LYS A 229 -18.41 -6.44 0.20
CA LYS A 229 -19.76 -5.88 0.03
C LYS A 229 -20.37 -5.46 1.38
N ALA A 230 -19.85 -5.93 2.52
CA ALA A 230 -20.25 -5.52 3.85
C ALA A 230 -19.89 -4.06 4.22
N LEU A 231 -18.85 -3.49 3.61
CA LEU A 231 -18.50 -2.06 3.73
C LEU A 231 -19.54 -1.17 3.02
N VAL A 232 -19.96 -1.61 1.83
CA VAL A 232 -20.76 -0.83 0.85
C VAL A 232 -22.27 -1.06 1.05
N ARG A 233 -22.72 -1.19 2.31
CA ARG A 233 -24.14 -1.33 2.67
C ARG A 233 -24.69 -0.02 3.19
N ALA A 234 -26.01 0.18 3.02
CA ALA A 234 -26.74 1.31 3.57
C ALA A 234 -26.43 1.49 5.08
N GLY A 235 -26.12 2.71 5.49
CA GLY A 235 -25.66 3.03 6.85
C GLY A 235 -24.15 2.89 7.11
N ARG A 236 -23.35 2.48 6.10
CA ARG A 236 -21.89 2.41 6.17
C ARG A 236 -21.29 3.28 5.07
N PHE A 237 -20.57 2.71 4.10
CA PHE A 237 -20.14 3.43 2.89
C PHE A 237 -21.28 3.42 1.87
N ASP A 238 -22.29 4.24 2.11
CA ASP A 238 -23.55 4.26 1.37
C ASP A 238 -23.59 5.28 0.23
N ARG A 239 -22.68 6.26 0.21
CA ARG A 239 -22.27 6.94 -1.04
C ARG A 239 -20.99 6.33 -1.58
N ARG A 240 -20.95 6.17 -2.91
CA ARG A 240 -19.75 5.81 -3.68
C ARG A 240 -19.54 6.91 -4.71
N ILE A 241 -18.44 7.63 -4.62
CA ILE A 241 -18.09 8.68 -5.59
C ILE A 241 -16.91 8.15 -6.39
N ARG A 242 -17.17 7.90 -7.68
CA ARG A 242 -16.14 7.51 -8.64
C ARG A 242 -15.49 8.75 -9.22
N ILE A 243 -14.17 8.79 -9.22
CA ILE A 243 -13.36 9.82 -9.87
C ILE A 243 -12.77 9.19 -11.12
N ASP A 244 -13.27 9.63 -12.27
CA ASP A 244 -12.86 9.15 -13.59
C ASP A 244 -11.60 9.87 -14.11
N PRO A 245 -10.95 9.36 -15.18
CA PRO A 245 -9.76 9.98 -15.76
C PRO A 245 -10.01 11.40 -16.30
N LEU A 246 -9.02 12.28 -16.15
CA LEU A 246 -9.12 13.70 -16.51
C LEU A 246 -9.32 13.90 -18.03
N THR A 247 -10.41 14.58 -18.41
CA THR A 247 -10.62 15.10 -19.78
C THR A 247 -9.58 16.17 -20.13
N ALA A 248 -9.40 16.48 -21.42
CA ALA A 248 -8.40 17.47 -21.85
C ALA A 248 -8.57 18.85 -21.17
N GLU A 249 -9.79 19.38 -21.08
CA GLU A 249 -10.10 20.64 -20.41
C GLU A 249 -9.78 20.59 -18.90
N GLN A 250 -10.11 19.46 -18.26
CA GLN A 250 -9.79 19.21 -16.87
C GLN A 250 -8.27 19.13 -16.63
N ARG A 251 -7.50 18.49 -17.53
CA ARG A 251 -6.02 18.48 -17.51
C ARG A 251 -5.45 19.90 -17.62
N VAL A 252 -6.02 20.76 -18.46
CA VAL A 252 -5.66 22.18 -18.53
C VAL A 252 -5.92 22.89 -17.19
N SER A 253 -7.03 22.60 -16.51
CA SER A 253 -7.31 23.18 -15.18
C SER A 253 -6.27 22.78 -14.12
N VAL A 254 -5.88 21.50 -14.10
CA VAL A 254 -4.85 20.95 -13.20
C VAL A 254 -3.47 21.55 -13.50
N LEU A 255 -3.08 21.61 -14.78
CA LEU A 255 -1.84 22.26 -15.21
C LEU A 255 -1.78 23.73 -14.76
N LYS A 256 -2.88 24.48 -14.88
CA LYS A 256 -2.98 25.87 -14.40
C LYS A 256 -2.84 25.96 -12.87
N ILE A 257 -3.36 25.01 -12.10
CA ILE A 257 -3.22 24.96 -10.62
C ILE A 257 -1.76 24.73 -10.19
N HIS A 258 -1.11 23.65 -10.64
CA HIS A 258 0.29 23.38 -10.25
C HIS A 258 1.29 24.39 -10.82
N SER A 259 0.86 25.20 -11.80
CA SER A 259 1.60 26.34 -12.34
C SER A 259 1.50 27.63 -11.51
N ARG A 260 0.50 27.82 -10.64
CA ARG A 260 0.23 29.07 -9.89
C ARG A 260 1.46 29.66 -9.18
N ASN A 261 2.35 28.79 -8.68
CA ASN A 261 3.53 29.15 -7.89
C ASN A 261 4.86 29.10 -8.70
N LYS A 262 4.82 29.06 -10.03
CA LYS A 262 5.99 28.87 -10.91
C LYS A 262 6.10 30.01 -11.92
N VAL A 263 7.33 30.41 -12.27
CA VAL A 263 7.59 31.41 -13.32
C VAL A 263 7.64 30.67 -14.65
N ILE A 264 6.64 30.91 -15.51
CA ILE A 264 6.47 30.23 -16.80
C ILE A 264 6.39 31.29 -17.89
N ALA A 265 7.11 31.08 -18.99
CA ALA A 265 7.09 32.00 -20.13
C ALA A 265 5.69 32.05 -20.75
N GLY A 266 5.24 33.26 -21.12
CA GLY A 266 3.95 33.50 -21.77
C GLY A 266 3.77 32.85 -23.17
N THR A 267 4.79 32.12 -23.64
CA THR A 267 4.76 31.30 -24.86
C THR A 267 4.33 29.84 -24.61
N VAL A 268 4.11 29.43 -23.35
CA VAL A 268 3.65 28.07 -23.01
C VAL A 268 2.12 27.97 -23.13
N SER A 269 1.67 27.21 -24.12
CA SER A 269 0.27 26.74 -24.21
C SER A 269 0.06 25.54 -23.28
N PHE A 270 -0.87 25.64 -22.33
CA PHE A 270 -1.28 24.50 -21.51
C PHE A 270 -2.20 23.54 -22.28
N ASP A 271 -2.92 24.04 -23.27
CA ASP A 271 -3.84 23.28 -24.10
C ASP A 271 -3.07 22.30 -25.01
N ASP A 272 -1.93 22.75 -25.58
CA ASP A 272 -1.00 21.91 -26.34
C ASP A 272 -0.38 20.80 -25.47
N ILE A 273 -0.10 21.09 -24.19
CA ILE A 273 0.43 20.12 -23.23
C ILE A 273 -0.66 19.11 -22.86
N ALA A 274 -1.88 19.58 -22.55
CA ALA A 274 -3.01 18.73 -22.19
C ALA A 274 -3.42 17.77 -23.33
N ALA A 275 -3.24 18.17 -24.59
CA ALA A 275 -3.42 17.31 -25.76
C ALA A 275 -2.34 16.21 -25.88
N GLN A 276 -1.13 16.45 -25.38
CA GLN A 276 -0.01 15.48 -25.38
C GLN A 276 0.05 14.59 -24.14
N THR A 277 -0.69 14.91 -23.07
CA THR A 277 -0.72 14.17 -21.80
C THR A 277 -1.99 13.32 -21.65
N ASP A 278 -2.39 12.58 -22.69
CA ASP A 278 -3.59 11.76 -22.58
C ASP A 278 -3.42 10.57 -21.61
N GLY A 279 -4.47 10.25 -20.86
CA GLY A 279 -4.42 9.29 -19.76
C GLY A 279 -3.66 9.71 -18.50
N PHE A 280 -3.01 10.89 -18.47
CA PHE A 280 -2.26 11.35 -17.28
C PHE A 280 -3.18 11.67 -16.11
N THR A 281 -2.79 11.22 -14.91
CA THR A 281 -3.49 11.57 -13.65
C THR A 281 -3.07 12.95 -13.14
N GLY A 282 -3.77 13.47 -12.12
CA GLY A 282 -3.41 14.75 -11.49
C GLY A 282 -1.97 14.75 -10.95
N ALA A 283 -1.53 13.66 -10.31
CA ALA A 283 -0.16 13.50 -9.82
C ALA A 283 0.88 13.40 -10.95
N ASP A 284 0.53 12.86 -12.13
CA ASP A 284 1.41 12.85 -13.29
C ASP A 284 1.60 14.25 -13.87
N LEU A 285 0.53 15.04 -13.94
CA LEU A 285 0.57 16.44 -14.37
C LEU A 285 1.35 17.31 -13.37
N GLU A 286 1.14 17.14 -12.06
CA GLU A 286 1.97 17.77 -11.03
C GLU A 286 3.45 17.45 -11.24
N THR A 287 3.78 16.17 -11.40
CA THR A 287 5.18 15.74 -11.56
C THR A 287 5.77 16.21 -12.88
N LEU A 288 4.99 16.30 -13.96
CA LEU A 288 5.40 16.87 -15.24
C LEU A 288 5.78 18.36 -15.10
N VAL A 289 4.90 19.17 -14.49
CA VAL A 289 5.15 20.59 -14.24
C VAL A 289 6.33 20.78 -13.27
N ASN A 290 6.53 19.85 -12.33
CA ASN A 290 7.69 19.88 -11.44
C ASN A 290 9.00 19.49 -12.15
N LEU A 291 8.97 18.52 -13.07
CA LEU A 291 10.12 18.14 -13.90
C LEU A 291 10.52 19.29 -14.84
N ALA A 292 9.56 19.98 -15.46
CA ALA A 292 9.84 21.18 -16.26
C ALA A 292 10.53 22.28 -15.43
N ALA A 293 10.09 22.51 -14.18
CA ALA A 293 10.74 23.43 -13.25
C ALA A 293 12.16 23.00 -12.85
N LEU A 294 12.40 21.70 -12.66
CA LEU A 294 13.74 21.16 -12.38
C LEU A 294 14.68 21.26 -13.59
N LEU A 295 14.14 21.19 -14.81
CA LEU A 295 14.90 21.38 -16.04
C LEU A 295 15.26 22.85 -16.27
N SER A 296 14.33 23.79 -16.06
CA SER A 296 14.62 25.23 -16.20
C SER A 296 15.73 25.68 -15.23
N VAL A 297 15.70 25.23 -13.98
CA VAL A 297 16.77 25.50 -12.99
C VAL A 297 18.12 24.91 -13.44
N ARG A 298 18.14 23.68 -13.96
CA ARG A 298 19.38 23.06 -14.49
C ARG A 298 19.93 23.81 -15.71
N ARG A 299 19.07 24.34 -16.56
CA ARG A 299 19.41 25.14 -17.75
C ARG A 299 19.93 26.55 -17.38
N THR A 300 19.35 27.20 -16.36
CA THR A 300 19.77 28.52 -15.88
C THR A 300 21.03 28.46 -14.99
N GLY A 301 21.28 27.33 -14.34
CA GLY A 301 22.44 27.12 -13.47
C GLY A 301 22.38 27.96 -12.19
N ALA A 302 23.53 28.20 -11.56
CA ALA A 302 23.64 28.97 -10.32
C ALA A 302 23.57 30.51 -10.50
N SER A 303 23.12 30.98 -11.68
CA SER A 303 22.95 32.42 -11.93
C SER A 303 21.68 32.93 -11.24
N GLY A 304 21.81 33.97 -10.40
CA GLY A 304 20.78 34.39 -9.43
C GLY A 304 19.46 34.96 -9.99
N SER A 305 19.22 34.86 -11.29
CA SER A 305 17.92 35.14 -11.93
C SER A 305 16.89 34.06 -11.59
N LYS A 306 15.62 34.43 -11.43
CA LYS A 306 14.52 33.45 -11.35
C LYS A 306 14.48 32.61 -12.64
N ALA A 307 14.60 31.29 -12.52
CA ALA A 307 14.57 30.38 -13.66
C ALA A 307 13.15 30.28 -14.25
N GLU A 308 12.91 31.01 -15.33
CA GLU A 308 11.69 30.94 -16.12
C GLU A 308 11.61 29.61 -16.90
N ILE A 309 10.47 28.93 -16.82
CA ILE A 309 10.19 27.67 -17.50
C ILE A 309 9.77 27.97 -18.95
N LEU A 310 10.50 27.41 -19.90
CA LEU A 310 10.27 27.55 -21.34
C LEU A 310 9.45 26.37 -21.90
N PRO A 311 8.83 26.52 -23.09
CA PRO A 311 8.20 25.40 -23.80
C PRO A 311 9.14 24.19 -24.03
N GLU A 312 10.45 24.45 -24.18
CA GLU A 312 11.47 23.41 -24.33
C GLU A 312 11.64 22.56 -23.05
N ASP A 313 11.56 23.16 -21.87
CA ASP A 313 11.67 22.43 -20.60
C ASP A 313 10.47 21.48 -20.42
N PHE A 314 9.27 21.91 -20.83
CA PHE A 314 8.07 21.06 -20.87
C PHE A 314 8.20 19.95 -21.91
N ARG A 315 8.73 20.22 -23.11
CA ARG A 315 8.95 19.20 -24.16
C ARG A 315 9.91 18.10 -23.70
N LEU A 316 10.99 18.49 -23.02
CA LEU A 316 11.97 17.57 -22.44
C LEU A 316 11.39 16.80 -21.23
N ALA A 317 10.51 17.42 -20.43
CA ALA A 317 9.80 16.75 -19.35
C ALA A 317 8.81 15.68 -19.89
N LEU A 318 8.05 16.01 -20.95
CA LEU A 318 7.15 15.08 -21.65
C LEU A 318 7.93 13.87 -22.19
N GLN A 319 9.02 14.10 -22.95
CA GLN A 319 9.83 13.03 -23.53
C GLN A 319 10.33 12.03 -22.46
N LYS A 320 10.81 12.54 -21.31
CA LYS A 320 11.27 11.71 -20.19
C LYS A 320 10.12 10.96 -19.51
N ARG A 321 8.96 11.58 -19.37
CA ARG A 321 7.76 10.95 -18.79
C ARG A 321 7.22 9.83 -19.67
N THR A 322 7.14 10.04 -20.98
CA THR A 322 6.73 9.00 -21.94
C THR A 322 7.72 7.84 -21.93
N GLN A 323 9.03 8.09 -21.94
CA GLN A 323 10.04 7.03 -21.81
C GLN A 323 9.88 6.23 -20.50
N GLN A 324 9.69 6.91 -19.36
CA GLN A 324 9.50 6.23 -18.09
C GLN A 324 8.22 5.37 -18.09
N GLN A 325 7.08 5.91 -18.53
CA GLN A 325 5.83 5.15 -18.66
C GLN A 325 5.95 3.95 -19.61
N SER A 326 6.77 4.04 -20.66
CA SER A 326 7.06 2.89 -21.53
C SER A 326 7.82 1.78 -20.80
N PHE A 327 8.75 2.12 -19.89
CA PHE A 327 9.43 1.12 -19.05
C PHE A 327 8.51 0.56 -17.97
N ASP A 328 7.73 1.40 -17.28
CA ASP A 328 6.76 0.96 -16.27
C ASP A 328 5.70 0.02 -16.88
N ALA A 329 5.23 0.32 -18.11
CA ALA A 329 4.32 -0.53 -18.87
C ALA A 329 4.99 -1.82 -19.39
N LEU A 330 6.26 -1.75 -19.81
CA LEU A 330 7.02 -2.94 -20.20
C LEU A 330 7.20 -3.88 -18.99
N ASP A 331 7.52 -3.35 -17.82
CA ASP A 331 7.67 -4.11 -16.58
C ASP A 331 6.32 -4.65 -16.08
N ALA A 332 5.21 -3.94 -16.28
CA ALA A 332 3.87 -4.47 -16.05
C ALA A 332 3.52 -5.63 -16.99
N VAL A 333 3.81 -5.52 -18.30
CA VAL A 333 3.60 -6.60 -19.27
C VAL A 333 4.52 -7.80 -19.01
N LEU A 334 5.77 -7.56 -18.59
CA LEU A 334 6.70 -8.61 -18.19
C LEU A 334 6.28 -9.28 -16.88
N PHE A 335 5.73 -8.53 -15.92
CA PHE A 335 5.17 -9.08 -14.69
C PHE A 335 3.87 -9.87 -14.93
N GLU A 336 3.01 -9.39 -15.83
CA GLU A 336 1.83 -10.14 -16.25
C GLU A 336 2.24 -11.41 -17.00
N ALA A 337 3.23 -11.35 -17.89
CA ALA A 337 3.78 -12.53 -18.56
C ALA A 337 4.41 -13.52 -17.57
N THR A 338 5.18 -13.08 -16.56
CA THR A 338 5.70 -13.99 -15.52
C THR A 338 4.61 -14.53 -14.59
N THR A 339 3.49 -13.81 -14.43
CA THR A 339 2.31 -14.30 -13.68
C THR A 339 1.51 -15.30 -14.51
N GLN A 340 1.34 -15.09 -15.82
CA GLN A 340 0.74 -16.08 -16.73
C GLN A 340 1.63 -17.32 -16.90
N LEU A 341 2.96 -17.17 -16.81
CA LEU A 341 3.92 -18.27 -16.69
C LEU A 341 3.89 -18.95 -15.32
N ALA A 342 3.24 -18.40 -14.28
CA ALA A 342 3.13 -19.03 -12.96
C ALA A 342 1.95 -20.02 -12.85
N GLU A 343 1.14 -20.14 -13.91
CA GLU A 343 0.25 -21.27 -14.14
C GLU A 343 1.04 -22.34 -14.97
N PRO A 344 0.71 -23.66 -15.01
CA PRO A 344 1.75 -24.71 -14.71
C PRO A 344 2.73 -25.36 -15.74
N THR A 345 2.57 -25.36 -17.08
CA THR A 345 3.51 -26.03 -18.06
C THR A 345 3.51 -25.46 -19.51
N GLY A 346 4.64 -25.07 -20.13
CA GLY A 346 4.71 -24.53 -21.54
C GLY A 346 5.69 -23.35 -21.89
N ARG A 347 5.28 -22.38 -22.73
CA ARG A 347 6.08 -21.20 -23.20
C ARG A 347 5.26 -19.95 -23.56
N ALA A 348 5.72 -18.77 -23.13
CA ALA A 348 5.21 -17.46 -23.56
C ALA A 348 5.96 -16.91 -24.78
N VAL A 349 5.25 -16.67 -25.89
CA VAL A 349 5.79 -16.08 -27.12
C VAL A 349 5.46 -14.59 -27.16
N VAL A 350 6.46 -13.75 -27.44
CA VAL A 350 6.29 -12.29 -27.56
C VAL A 350 6.87 -11.73 -28.86
N ARG A 351 6.31 -10.63 -29.34
CA ARG A 351 6.87 -9.76 -30.38
C ARG A 351 7.44 -8.51 -29.73
N ALA A 352 8.75 -8.33 -29.80
CA ALA A 352 9.43 -7.08 -29.49
C ALA A 352 9.56 -6.22 -30.76
N THR A 353 9.24 -4.92 -30.68
CA THR A 353 9.58 -3.92 -31.71
C THR A 353 10.66 -3.02 -31.17
N LEU A 354 11.77 -2.87 -31.91
CA LEU A 354 12.96 -2.14 -31.50
C LEU A 354 12.95 -0.67 -31.99
N LEU A 355 13.85 0.15 -31.45
CA LEU A 355 14.05 1.58 -31.81
C LEU A 355 14.36 1.85 -33.30
N ASN A 356 14.67 0.82 -34.07
CA ASN A 356 14.95 0.87 -35.51
C ASN A 356 13.85 0.18 -36.35
N ASP A 357 12.62 0.12 -35.82
CA ASP A 357 11.43 -0.56 -36.36
C ASP A 357 11.62 -2.07 -36.67
N THR A 358 12.73 -2.67 -36.22
CA THR A 358 12.96 -4.12 -36.38
C THR A 358 12.10 -4.88 -35.39
N GLN A 359 11.34 -5.86 -35.89
CA GLN A 359 10.54 -6.76 -35.06
C GLN A 359 11.29 -8.07 -34.81
N VAL A 360 11.22 -8.55 -33.57
CA VAL A 360 11.81 -9.80 -33.09
C VAL A 360 10.73 -10.60 -32.38
N GLU A 361 10.40 -11.79 -32.90
CA GLU A 361 9.47 -12.73 -32.27
C GLU A 361 10.22 -13.89 -31.63
N GLY A 362 9.79 -14.35 -30.44
CA GLY A 362 10.41 -15.50 -29.78
C GLY A 362 9.83 -15.87 -28.42
N ASP A 363 10.22 -17.05 -27.94
CA ASP A 363 9.89 -17.53 -26.59
C ASP A 363 10.66 -16.69 -25.55
N VAL A 364 9.98 -16.18 -24.52
CA VAL A 364 10.65 -15.53 -23.38
C VAL A 364 11.38 -16.59 -22.57
N VAL A 365 12.70 -16.42 -22.40
CA VAL A 365 13.55 -17.35 -21.63
C VAL A 365 13.91 -16.78 -20.25
N TRP A 366 14.20 -15.48 -20.19
CA TRP A 366 14.64 -14.81 -18.96
C TRP A 366 14.44 -13.29 -19.05
N VAL A 367 14.25 -12.65 -17.90
CA VAL A 367 13.97 -11.23 -17.74
C VAL A 367 14.67 -10.73 -16.47
N ASP A 368 15.34 -9.57 -16.53
CA ASP A 368 15.81 -8.82 -15.36
C ASP A 368 15.39 -7.33 -15.47
N PRO A 369 15.76 -6.45 -14.53
CA PRO A 369 15.45 -5.01 -14.64
C PRO A 369 15.96 -4.31 -15.91
N ASN A 370 16.98 -4.83 -16.60
CA ASN A 370 17.68 -4.16 -17.71
C ASN A 370 17.52 -4.87 -19.07
N PHE A 371 17.35 -6.19 -19.08
CA PHE A 371 17.43 -7.05 -20.25
C PHE A 371 16.27 -8.06 -20.34
N VAL A 372 16.00 -8.50 -21.58
CA VAL A 372 15.08 -9.59 -21.90
C VAL A 372 15.82 -10.57 -22.82
N LYS A 373 15.83 -11.86 -22.48
CA LYS A 373 16.38 -12.95 -23.31
C LYS A 373 15.24 -13.67 -24.02
N LEU A 374 15.14 -13.47 -25.33
CA LEU A 374 14.21 -14.17 -26.21
C LEU A 374 14.90 -15.33 -26.91
N ARG A 375 14.14 -16.35 -27.31
CA ARG A 375 14.58 -17.44 -28.17
C ARG A 375 13.76 -17.40 -29.46
N GLN A 376 14.39 -16.99 -30.55
CA GLN A 376 13.71 -16.82 -31.83
C GLN A 376 13.25 -18.16 -32.39
N GLN A 377 12.18 -18.14 -33.19
CA GLN A 377 11.72 -19.28 -33.96
C GLN A 377 11.72 -18.88 -35.45
N PRO A 378 12.08 -19.79 -36.38
CA PRO A 378 12.30 -21.23 -36.20
C PRO A 378 13.76 -21.65 -35.89
N ASP A 379 14.70 -20.70 -35.81
CA ASP A 379 16.14 -20.99 -35.72
C ASP A 379 16.64 -21.38 -34.31
N LEU A 380 15.81 -21.16 -33.28
CA LEU A 380 16.13 -21.37 -31.86
C LEU A 380 17.27 -20.48 -31.32
N SER A 381 17.64 -19.39 -32.01
CA SER A 381 18.73 -18.53 -31.56
C SER A 381 18.32 -17.69 -30.36
N THR A 382 19.24 -17.51 -29.40
CA THR A 382 18.98 -16.68 -28.21
C THR A 382 19.39 -15.24 -28.46
N CYS A 383 18.41 -14.34 -28.49
CA CYS A 383 18.60 -12.90 -28.64
C CYS A 383 18.46 -12.23 -27.26
N ILE A 384 19.49 -11.50 -26.81
CA ILE A 384 19.43 -10.68 -25.59
C ILE A 384 19.19 -9.24 -26.00
N LEU A 385 18.05 -8.69 -25.61
CA LEU A 385 17.62 -7.33 -25.91
C LEU A 385 17.70 -6.47 -24.64
N PRO A 386 18.45 -5.35 -24.63
CA PRO A 386 18.34 -4.37 -23.55
C PRO A 386 16.97 -3.67 -23.66
N LYS A 387 16.27 -3.52 -22.53
CA LYS A 387 14.93 -2.88 -22.51
C LYS A 387 14.94 -1.48 -23.10
N THR A 388 16.05 -0.75 -22.96
CA THR A 388 16.27 0.59 -23.53
C THR A 388 16.22 0.66 -25.05
N GLN A 389 16.25 -0.48 -25.76
CA GLN A 389 16.07 -0.57 -27.22
C GLN A 389 14.68 -1.05 -27.65
N ILE A 390 13.82 -1.46 -26.72
CA ILE A 390 12.46 -1.96 -27.00
C ILE A 390 11.47 -0.78 -26.94
N VAL A 391 10.75 -0.56 -28.03
CA VAL A 391 9.68 0.47 -28.15
C VAL A 391 8.32 -0.12 -27.76
N LYS A 392 8.08 -1.39 -28.08
CA LYS A 392 6.83 -2.09 -27.82
C LYS A 392 7.09 -3.58 -27.61
N LEU A 393 6.34 -4.21 -26.71
CA LEU A 393 6.30 -5.66 -26.52
C LEU A 393 4.85 -6.14 -26.56
N GLU A 394 4.54 -7.15 -27.37
CA GLU A 394 3.19 -7.73 -27.52
C GLU A 394 3.24 -9.22 -27.21
N ALA A 395 2.31 -9.73 -26.39
CA ALA A 395 2.16 -11.17 -26.16
C ALA A 395 1.34 -11.82 -27.29
N LEU A 396 1.77 -13.00 -27.75
CA LEU A 396 1.09 -13.75 -28.82
C LEU A 396 0.30 -14.93 -28.22
N SER A 397 -0.96 -15.08 -28.62
CA SER A 397 -1.90 -16.05 -28.04
C SER A 397 -1.53 -17.49 -28.41
N GLY A 398 -1.05 -18.26 -27.44
CA GLY A 398 -0.68 -19.67 -27.66
C GLY A 398 -0.01 -20.35 -26.47
N THR A 399 -0.04 -19.73 -25.28
CA THR A 399 0.59 -20.23 -24.07
C THR A 399 -0.03 -21.54 -23.60
N THR A 400 0.66 -22.63 -23.92
CA THR A 400 1.02 -23.50 -22.80
C THR A 400 1.86 -22.67 -21.81
N THR A 401 1.59 -22.86 -20.52
CA THR A 401 2.01 -22.24 -19.24
C THR A 401 3.53 -22.37 -18.82
N VAL A 402 3.99 -22.54 -17.56
CA VAL A 402 5.33 -23.14 -17.18
C VAL A 402 5.44 -23.63 -15.70
N SER A 403 6.34 -24.59 -15.40
CA SER A 403 6.68 -25.00 -14.01
C SER A 403 7.98 -24.34 -13.53
N ALA A 404 8.02 -23.91 -12.26
CA ALA A 404 9.12 -23.12 -11.70
C ALA A 404 10.47 -23.87 -11.67
N ASP A 405 10.48 -25.19 -11.48
CA ASP A 405 11.70 -26.02 -11.50
C ASP A 405 12.26 -26.24 -12.92
N GLU A 406 11.47 -25.98 -13.96
CA GLU A 406 11.87 -26.12 -15.37
C GLU A 406 12.54 -24.85 -15.92
N LEU A 407 12.42 -23.72 -15.23
CA LEU A 407 13.13 -22.46 -15.51
C LEU A 407 14.61 -22.60 -15.14
N GLN A 408 15.38 -23.23 -16.03
CA GLN A 408 16.82 -23.39 -15.85
C GLN A 408 17.52 -22.05 -15.60
N VAL A 409 18.13 -21.91 -14.41
CA VAL A 409 19.13 -20.89 -14.14
C VAL A 409 20.32 -21.14 -15.06
N ASP A 410 20.37 -20.41 -16.16
CA ASP A 410 21.38 -20.53 -17.21
C ASP A 410 22.75 -20.12 -16.67
N ARG A 411 23.57 -21.12 -16.31
CA ARG A 411 24.89 -20.91 -15.72
C ARG A 411 25.94 -20.42 -16.74
N SER A 412 25.60 -20.19 -18.01
CA SER A 412 26.52 -19.65 -19.02
C SER A 412 26.93 -18.18 -18.79
N LEU A 413 26.31 -17.49 -17.83
CA LEU A 413 26.69 -16.14 -17.37
C LEU A 413 27.51 -16.14 -16.06
N GLY A 414 27.89 -17.31 -15.54
CA GLY A 414 29.00 -17.42 -14.59
C GLY A 414 30.34 -17.24 -15.30
N ASP A 415 31.32 -16.67 -14.60
CA ASP A 415 32.74 -16.60 -15.00
C ASP A 415 33.06 -15.85 -16.32
N SER A 416 32.50 -14.65 -16.50
CA SER A 416 33.02 -13.64 -17.43
C SER A 416 33.62 -12.43 -16.68
N PRO A 417 34.92 -12.46 -16.30
CA PRO A 417 35.55 -11.43 -15.48
C PRO A 417 35.98 -10.21 -16.31
N ASN A 418 35.03 -9.38 -16.76
CA ASN A 418 35.33 -8.07 -17.38
C ASN A 418 34.13 -7.09 -17.46
N PHE A 419 33.36 -6.93 -16.38
CA PHE A 419 32.48 -5.77 -16.20
C PHE A 419 32.58 -5.23 -14.76
N ALA A 420 33.11 -4.02 -14.65
CA ALA A 420 33.24 -3.19 -13.44
C ALA A 420 33.10 -1.71 -13.84
#